data_AF-A0A9W4PCW2-F1
#
_entry.id   AF-A0A9W4PCW2-F1
#
_cell.length_a   1.000
_cell.length_b   1.000
_cell.length_c   1.000
_cell.angle_alpha   90.00
_cell.angle_beta   90.00
_cell.angle_gamma   90.00
#
_symmetry.space_group_name_H-M   'P 1'
#
loop_
_entity.id
_entity.type
_entity.pdbx_description
1 polymer ?
#
loop_
_entity_poly.entity_id
_entity_poly.type
_entity_poly.pdbx_seq_one_letter_code
_entity_poly.pdbx_strand_id
1 'polypeptide(L)'
;MEDEIMDARIKWRYLIEKDMNILSSIKKWILLFFVILLISQLLIPYFIKDFNLPQFIFILMLLVLGISQYIFHKNFLLLKVLLPILFLFLCIFIILQIDLLLSAGVIIAILTNFLLAIIIHYVPFYIITRNSEMDQLKFKEFFSHFNIKLFCAFFVSPDYSLSSVYKKVLNKREKCEHSFPKDKDEYCIQCLENSRYRLKYFIVMSNWINLIAVILLMIFFLFNEINRFNHSFIVFFMTFITFHIISRVLEISYAFYNDVVKVKSKYFKNNGPEKINENRFFNYWRGSALRRPERISLAIHSYGEIIFLFTILYFLINVFFGKNSCEYTNLQGFFDMCTATGVDSLTNSTEFEFTAYPNLFQYLLYSASVTFFNFSFPTGGVPFAWHIAHVVQVFMSIILIVLSFALYISWTDKMTKDEIQEFMLLKQHEELEEKKYEKRVVSERIERKTKIKEDLVNEENNLIEIEKKIEEVKNKYKE
;
A
#
# COMPACT_ATOMS: atom_id res chain seq x y z
N MET A 1 0.20 -9.35 -36.95
CA MET A 1 -0.80 -9.83 -35.99
C MET A 1 -0.19 -10.54 -34.77
N GLU A 2 0.44 -11.73 -34.88
CA GLU A 2 1.07 -12.38 -33.70
C GLU A 2 2.18 -11.53 -33.06
N ASP A 3 3.06 -10.93 -33.86
CA ASP A 3 4.12 -10.04 -33.37
C ASP A 3 3.57 -8.75 -32.72
N GLU A 4 2.47 -8.19 -33.25
CA GLU A 4 1.84 -6.98 -32.70
C GLU A 4 1.15 -7.26 -31.36
N ILE A 5 0.49 -8.42 -31.24
CA ILE A 5 -0.10 -8.87 -29.97
C ILE A 5 1.01 -9.13 -28.94
N MET A 6 2.13 -9.71 -29.37
CA MET A 6 3.28 -9.94 -28.51
C MET A 6 3.90 -8.62 -28.02
N ASP A 7 4.08 -7.65 -28.91
CA ASP A 7 4.64 -6.33 -28.59
C ASP A 7 3.71 -5.53 -27.64
N ALA A 8 2.40 -5.51 -27.92
CA ALA A 8 1.42 -4.87 -27.03
C ALA A 8 1.43 -5.47 -25.61
N ARG A 9 1.58 -6.79 -25.50
CA ARG A 9 1.69 -7.50 -24.22
C ARG A 9 2.98 -7.13 -23.49
N ILE A 10 4.13 -7.16 -24.18
CA ILE A 10 5.43 -6.82 -23.60
C ILE A 10 5.40 -5.38 -23.10
N LYS A 11 4.90 -4.45 -23.91
CA LYS A 11 4.73 -3.04 -23.55
C LYS A 11 3.83 -2.86 -22.32
N TRP A 12 2.71 -3.57 -22.25
CA TRP A 12 1.81 -3.51 -21.09
C TRP A 12 2.50 -4.00 -19.81
N ARG A 13 3.24 -5.12 -19.88
CA ARG A 13 3.99 -5.66 -18.73
C ARG A 13 5.08 -4.71 -18.27
N TYR A 14 5.86 -4.16 -19.21
CA TYR A 14 6.90 -3.17 -18.93
C TYR A 14 6.34 -1.93 -18.21
N LEU A 15 5.18 -1.42 -18.64
CA LEU A 15 4.54 -0.28 -17.98
C LEU A 15 4.13 -0.60 -16.54
N ILE A 16 3.58 -1.80 -16.29
CA ILE A 16 3.20 -2.23 -14.95
C ILE A 16 4.42 -2.47 -14.07
N GLU A 17 5.48 -3.06 -14.60
CA GLU A 17 6.73 -3.29 -13.88
C GLU A 17 7.38 -1.95 -13.48
N LYS A 18 7.32 -0.96 -14.38
CA LYS A 18 7.71 0.42 -14.07
C LYS A 18 6.87 1.02 -12.92
N ASP A 19 5.54 0.90 -12.97
CA ASP A 19 4.67 1.40 -11.89
C ASP A 19 4.94 0.67 -10.55
N MET A 20 5.20 -0.64 -10.60
CA MET A 20 5.61 -1.45 -9.45
C MET A 20 6.94 -0.98 -8.86
N ASN A 21 7.92 -0.69 -9.70
CA ASN A 21 9.23 -0.19 -9.24
C ASN A 21 9.10 1.19 -8.56
N ILE A 22 8.21 2.05 -9.06
CA ILE A 22 7.87 3.33 -8.41
C ILE A 22 7.24 3.07 -7.04
N LEU A 23 6.22 2.21 -6.96
CA LEU A 23 5.55 1.90 -5.69
C LEU A 23 6.50 1.25 -4.68
N SER A 24 7.41 0.40 -5.14
CA SER A 24 8.47 -0.23 -4.33
C SER A 24 9.40 0.83 -3.74
N SER A 25 9.76 1.81 -4.54
CA SER A 25 10.62 2.92 -4.13
C SER A 25 9.92 3.80 -3.10
N ILE A 26 8.65 4.16 -3.33
CA ILE A 26 7.82 4.89 -2.35
C ILE A 26 7.79 4.15 -1.02
N LYS A 27 7.52 2.84 -1.03
CA LYS A 27 7.47 2.01 0.18
C LYS A 27 8.80 2.07 0.95
N LYS A 28 9.93 1.95 0.26
CA LYS A 28 11.27 2.01 0.88
C LYS A 28 11.51 3.37 1.55
N TRP A 29 11.15 4.47 0.87
CA TRP A 29 11.29 5.82 1.43
C TRP A 29 10.39 6.04 2.64
N ILE A 30 9.14 5.59 2.60
CA ILE A 30 8.21 5.69 3.74
C ILE A 30 8.70 4.86 4.93
N LEU A 31 9.22 3.65 4.69
CA LEU A 31 9.77 2.81 5.76
C LEU A 31 11.05 3.42 6.35
N LEU A 32 11.96 3.91 5.51
CA LEU A 32 13.17 4.60 5.95
C LEU A 32 12.81 5.83 6.80
N PHE A 33 11.85 6.61 6.33
CA PHE A 33 11.33 7.76 7.05
C PHE A 33 10.74 7.36 8.40
N PHE A 34 9.87 6.35 8.44
CA PHE A 34 9.33 5.80 9.68
C PHE A 34 10.42 5.41 10.68
N VAL A 35 11.47 4.72 10.23
CA VAL A 35 12.61 4.33 11.10
C VAL A 35 13.34 5.57 11.63
N ILE A 36 13.62 6.56 10.78
CA ILE A 36 14.25 7.82 11.20
C ILE A 36 13.39 8.55 12.24
N LEU A 37 12.07 8.56 12.07
CA LEU A 37 11.14 9.18 13.01
C LEU A 37 11.12 8.46 14.35
N LEU A 38 11.11 7.13 14.32
CA LEU A 38 11.13 6.30 15.52
C LEU A 38 12.44 6.50 16.31
N ILE A 39 13.58 6.56 15.63
CA ILE A 39 14.87 6.89 16.25
C ILE A 39 14.83 8.32 16.80
N SER A 40 14.32 9.27 16.03
CA SER A 40 14.17 10.67 16.48
C SER A 40 13.34 10.75 17.75
N GLN A 41 12.22 10.04 17.85
CA GLN A 41 11.38 10.06 19.05
C GLN A 41 12.09 9.51 20.29
N LEU A 42 12.97 8.51 20.12
CA LEU A 42 13.80 8.00 21.22
C LEU A 42 14.88 9.00 21.64
N LEU A 43 15.41 9.78 20.69
CA LEU A 43 16.51 10.72 20.94
C LEU A 43 16.05 12.12 21.38
N ILE A 44 14.90 12.61 20.89
CA ILE A 44 14.40 13.98 21.14
C ILE A 44 14.36 14.35 22.63
N PRO A 45 13.84 13.50 23.54
CA PRO A 45 13.81 13.82 24.97
C PRO A 45 15.20 14.08 25.58
N TYR A 46 16.26 13.53 24.98
CA TYR A 46 17.65 13.71 25.44
C TYR A 46 18.29 14.98 24.90
N PHE A 47 17.84 15.49 23.75
CA PHE A 47 18.50 16.60 23.05
C PHE A 47 17.74 17.93 23.13
N ILE A 48 16.41 17.93 23.23
CA ILE A 48 15.63 19.15 23.10
C ILE A 48 14.44 19.15 24.07
N LYS A 49 14.56 19.94 25.15
CA LYS A 49 13.53 20.06 26.19
C LYS A 49 12.32 20.92 25.77
N ASP A 50 12.46 21.76 24.75
CA ASP A 50 11.48 22.80 24.35
C ASP A 50 11.10 22.77 22.85
N PHE A 51 10.96 21.59 22.24
CA PHE A 51 10.67 21.52 20.80
C PHE A 51 9.20 21.79 20.46
N ASN A 52 8.96 22.73 19.55
CA ASN A 52 7.61 23.16 19.17
C ASN A 52 7.03 22.23 18.09
N LEU A 53 6.26 21.23 18.53
CA LEU A 53 5.59 20.20 17.72
C LEU A 53 4.96 20.68 16.39
N PRO A 54 4.32 21.87 16.29
CA PRO A 54 3.69 22.34 15.04
C PRO A 54 4.69 22.60 13.91
N GLN A 55 5.90 23.06 14.21
CA GLN A 55 6.92 23.35 13.18
C GLN A 55 7.46 22.06 12.57
N PHE A 56 7.60 21.01 13.38
CA PHE A 56 8.01 19.70 12.90
C PHE A 56 6.95 19.06 12.00
N ILE A 57 5.68 19.12 12.42
CA ILE A 57 4.54 18.66 11.60
C ILE A 57 4.49 19.41 10.26
N PHE A 58 4.76 20.72 10.26
CA PHE A 58 4.82 21.53 9.03
C PHE A 58 5.95 21.08 8.09
N ILE A 59 7.15 20.84 8.62
CA ILE A 59 8.29 20.31 7.85
C ILE A 59 7.97 18.92 7.30
N LEU A 60 7.35 18.06 8.12
CA LEU A 60 6.86 16.74 7.71
C LEU A 60 5.90 16.85 6.52
N MET A 61 4.96 17.80 6.59
CA MET A 61 3.96 18.02 5.56
C MET A 61 4.59 18.51 4.24
N LEU A 62 5.54 19.43 4.30
CA LEU A 62 6.29 19.89 3.13
C LEU A 62 7.14 18.77 2.51
N LEU A 63 7.70 17.88 3.34
CA LEU A 63 8.51 16.76 2.88
C LEU A 63 7.63 15.69 2.18
N VAL A 64 6.47 15.37 2.74
CA VAL A 64 5.49 14.47 2.10
C VAL A 64 4.93 15.06 0.82
N LEU A 65 4.60 16.36 0.79
CA LEU A 65 4.15 17.06 -0.42
C LEU A 65 5.24 17.13 -1.49
N GLY A 66 6.48 17.43 -1.10
CA GLY A 66 7.64 17.46 -1.99
C GLY A 66 7.95 16.10 -2.60
N ILE A 67 7.93 15.03 -1.78
CA ILE A 67 8.08 13.65 -2.25
C ILE A 67 6.93 13.27 -3.18
N SER A 68 5.68 13.63 -2.83
CA SER A 68 4.50 13.36 -3.67
C SER A 68 4.60 14.07 -5.02
N GLN A 69 4.96 15.36 -5.04
CA GLN A 69 5.12 16.11 -6.29
C GLN A 69 6.27 15.58 -7.15
N TYR A 70 7.40 15.24 -6.53
CA TYR A 70 8.57 14.68 -7.22
C TYR A 70 8.25 13.31 -7.84
N ILE A 71 7.60 12.42 -7.08
CA ILE A 71 7.33 11.05 -7.53
C ILE A 71 6.19 11.00 -8.54
N PHE A 72 5.15 11.83 -8.40
CA PHE A 72 3.94 11.75 -9.24
C PHE A 72 3.91 12.77 -10.38
N HIS A 73 5.06 13.31 -10.80
CA HIS A 73 5.13 14.47 -11.69
C HIS A 73 4.33 14.34 -13.02
N LYS A 74 3.96 13.13 -13.52
CA LYS A 74 3.21 13.01 -14.79
C LYS A 74 1.88 12.23 -14.83
N ASN A 75 1.60 11.18 -14.04
CA ASN A 75 0.50 10.24 -14.40
C ASN A 75 -0.55 9.89 -13.32
N PHE A 76 -0.51 10.46 -12.11
CA PHE A 76 -1.45 10.09 -11.03
C PHE A 76 -2.26 11.27 -10.51
N LEU A 77 -3.05 11.90 -11.39
CA LEU A 77 -3.96 12.98 -11.01
C LEU A 77 -4.93 12.55 -9.89
N LEU A 78 -5.43 11.31 -9.96
CA LEU A 78 -6.35 10.77 -8.96
C LEU A 78 -5.70 10.68 -7.57
N LEU A 79 -4.47 10.14 -7.45
CA LEU A 79 -3.78 10.02 -6.17
C LEU A 79 -3.34 11.38 -5.61
N LYS A 80 -2.97 12.32 -6.50
CA LYS A 80 -2.70 13.73 -6.15
C LYS A 80 -3.92 14.45 -5.58
N VAL A 81 -5.13 14.01 -5.90
CA VAL A 81 -6.38 14.61 -5.42
C VAL A 81 -6.91 13.87 -4.20
N LEU A 82 -6.87 12.53 -4.21
CA LEU A 82 -7.43 11.69 -3.15
C LEU A 82 -6.60 11.71 -1.87
N LEU A 83 -5.26 11.73 -1.95
CA LEU A 83 -4.42 11.76 -0.76
C LEU A 83 -4.57 13.08 0.02
N PRO A 84 -4.57 14.26 -0.65
CA PRO A 84 -4.86 15.52 0.03
C PRO A 84 -6.30 15.63 0.49
N ILE A 85 -7.29 15.06 -0.20
CA ILE A 85 -8.69 15.06 0.28
C ILE A 85 -8.84 14.19 1.53
N LEU A 86 -8.25 12.99 1.56
CA LEU A 86 -8.27 12.13 2.74
C LEU A 86 -7.55 12.79 3.92
N PHE A 87 -6.40 13.42 3.64
CA PHE A 87 -5.64 14.17 4.64
C PHE A 87 -6.37 15.43 5.10
N LEU A 88 -7.01 16.18 4.20
CA LEU A 88 -7.84 17.33 4.52
C LEU A 88 -9.04 16.91 5.35
N PHE A 89 -9.66 15.76 5.05
CA PHE A 89 -10.76 15.21 5.85
C PHE A 89 -10.30 14.84 7.28
N LEU A 90 -9.12 14.22 7.42
CA LEU A 90 -8.48 13.96 8.70
C LEU A 90 -8.16 15.26 9.45
N CYS A 91 -7.59 16.27 8.78
CA CYS A 91 -7.29 17.57 9.36
C CYS A 91 -8.56 18.34 9.75
N ILE A 92 -9.61 18.31 8.94
CA ILE A 92 -10.92 18.92 9.22
C ILE A 92 -11.54 18.25 10.45
N PHE A 93 -11.45 16.92 10.56
CA PHE A 93 -11.94 16.17 11.72
C PHE A 93 -11.18 16.53 13.00
N ILE A 94 -9.85 16.74 12.90
CA ILE A 94 -8.99 17.19 14.01
C ILE A 94 -9.30 18.63 14.42
N ILE A 95 -9.43 19.54 13.44
CA ILE A 95 -9.65 20.98 13.68
C ILE A 95 -11.03 21.22 14.28
N LEU A 96 -12.04 20.48 13.82
CA LEU A 96 -13.42 20.79 14.19
C LEU A 96 -13.78 20.39 15.62
N GLN A 97 -13.01 19.53 16.31
CA GLN A 97 -13.29 19.06 17.68
C GLN A 97 -14.79 18.82 17.96
N ILE A 98 -15.55 18.39 16.94
CA ILE A 98 -17.01 18.31 17.06
C ILE A 98 -17.30 17.23 18.09
N ASP A 99 -18.02 17.60 19.14
CA ASP A 99 -18.71 16.68 20.06
C ASP A 99 -19.82 15.98 19.29
N LEU A 100 -19.40 15.12 18.38
CA LEU A 100 -20.26 14.28 17.59
C LEU A 100 -20.79 13.20 18.53
N LEU A 101 -22.10 12.93 18.48
CA LEU A 101 -22.71 11.84 19.23
C LEU A 101 -21.87 10.57 19.04
N LEU A 102 -21.59 9.84 20.12
CA LEU A 102 -20.75 8.63 20.12
C LEU A 102 -21.09 7.67 18.97
N SER A 103 -22.38 7.55 18.65
CA SER A 103 -22.92 6.73 17.54
C SER A 103 -22.48 7.22 16.16
N ALA A 104 -22.40 8.53 15.94
CA ALA A 104 -21.97 9.09 14.67
C ALA A 104 -20.47 8.89 14.46
N GLY A 105 -19.64 8.91 15.51
CA GLY A 105 -18.22 8.56 15.43
C GLY A 105 -18.00 7.12 14.91
N VAL A 106 -18.80 6.17 15.40
CA VAL A 106 -18.78 4.78 14.94
C VAL A 106 -19.18 4.67 13.46
N ILE A 107 -20.25 5.35 13.05
CA ILE A 107 -20.72 5.33 11.66
C ILE A 107 -19.67 5.92 10.72
N ILE A 108 -19.06 7.06 11.08
CA ILE A 108 -18.01 7.68 10.27
C ILE A 108 -16.80 6.74 10.18
N ALA A 109 -16.39 6.09 11.28
CA ALA A 109 -15.27 5.14 11.25
C ALA A 109 -15.49 3.97 10.28
N ILE A 110 -16.73 3.45 10.23
CA ILE A 110 -17.12 2.41 9.29
C ILE A 110 -17.11 2.95 7.84
N LEU A 111 -17.66 4.14 7.60
CA LEU A 111 -17.63 4.78 6.28
C LEU A 111 -16.21 5.08 5.79
N THR A 112 -15.33 5.54 6.68
CA THR A 112 -13.91 5.79 6.37
C THR A 112 -13.20 4.48 6.01
N ASN A 113 -13.50 3.37 6.69
CA ASN A 113 -12.98 2.05 6.30
C ASN A 113 -13.44 1.62 4.91
N PHE A 114 -14.72 1.82 4.58
CA PHE A 114 -15.22 1.54 3.23
C PHE A 114 -14.46 2.35 2.17
N LEU A 115 -14.28 3.65 2.42
CA LEU A 115 -13.53 4.52 1.53
C LEU A 115 -12.08 4.05 1.37
N LEU A 116 -11.42 3.70 2.48
CA LEU A 116 -10.04 3.19 2.46
C LEU A 116 -9.93 1.90 1.64
N ALA A 117 -10.83 0.93 1.85
CA ALA A 117 -10.84 -0.32 1.09
C ALA A 117 -11.08 -0.07 -0.42
N ILE A 118 -11.94 0.88 -0.78
CA ILE A 118 -12.12 1.31 -2.17
C ILE A 118 -10.79 1.83 -2.73
N ILE A 119 -10.08 2.71 -2.02
CA ILE A 119 -8.79 3.26 -2.49
C ILE A 119 -7.75 2.15 -2.68
N ILE A 120 -7.60 1.28 -1.68
CA ILE A 120 -6.61 0.18 -1.66
C ILE A 120 -6.76 -0.75 -2.87
N HIS A 121 -8.00 -1.02 -3.31
CA HIS A 121 -8.25 -1.96 -4.40
C HIS A 121 -8.52 -1.29 -5.74
N TYR A 122 -9.16 -0.12 -5.76
CA TYR A 122 -9.44 0.60 -7.00
C TYR A 122 -8.18 1.11 -7.67
N VAL A 123 -7.22 1.67 -6.89
CA VAL A 123 -5.98 2.22 -7.46
C VAL A 123 -5.19 1.16 -8.24
N PRO A 124 -4.88 -0.03 -7.68
CA PRO A 124 -4.23 -1.10 -8.43
C PRO A 124 -5.04 -1.57 -9.64
N PHE A 125 -6.35 -1.73 -9.47
CA PHE A 125 -7.24 -2.15 -10.56
C PHE A 125 -7.20 -1.16 -11.73
N TYR A 126 -7.25 0.14 -11.44
CA TYR A 126 -7.17 1.19 -12.44
C TYR A 126 -5.81 1.15 -13.16
N ILE A 127 -4.70 1.07 -12.43
CA ILE A 127 -3.35 1.02 -13.02
C ILE A 127 -3.21 -0.16 -13.99
N ILE A 128 -3.67 -1.33 -13.59
CA ILE A 128 -3.55 -2.57 -14.37
C ILE A 128 -4.38 -2.50 -15.65
N THR A 129 -5.49 -1.78 -15.60
CA THR A 129 -6.49 -1.81 -16.67
C THR A 129 -6.50 -0.54 -17.56
N ARG A 130 -5.79 0.53 -17.21
CA ARG A 130 -5.75 1.83 -17.94
C ARG A 130 -5.27 1.75 -19.39
N ASN A 131 -4.54 0.69 -19.75
CA ASN A 131 -3.95 0.50 -21.07
C ASN A 131 -4.63 -0.63 -21.86
N SER A 132 -5.77 -1.13 -21.35
CA SER A 132 -6.57 -2.15 -22.02
C SER A 132 -7.87 -1.52 -22.50
N GLU A 133 -8.33 -1.90 -23.70
CA GLU A 133 -9.64 -1.50 -24.28
C GLU A 133 -10.84 -1.76 -23.34
N MET A 134 -10.60 -2.49 -22.25
CA MET A 134 -11.55 -2.70 -21.16
C MET A 134 -12.09 -1.40 -20.52
N ASP A 135 -11.51 -0.21 -20.72
CA ASP A 135 -11.86 1.02 -19.97
C ASP A 135 -13.37 1.36 -19.92
N GLN A 136 -14.13 1.14 -21.00
CA GLN A 136 -15.55 1.54 -21.06
C GLN A 136 -16.54 0.47 -20.57
N LEU A 137 -16.16 -0.81 -20.56
CA LEU A 137 -17.02 -1.92 -20.08
C LEU A 137 -17.02 -2.06 -18.54
N LYS A 138 -16.14 -1.35 -17.83
CA LYS A 138 -15.76 -1.65 -16.43
C LYS A 138 -16.82 -1.34 -15.38
N PHE A 139 -17.51 -0.21 -15.46
CA PHE A 139 -18.35 0.21 -14.32
C PHE A 139 -19.64 -0.61 -14.24
N LYS A 140 -20.36 -0.77 -15.37
CA LYS A 140 -21.60 -1.55 -15.42
C LYS A 140 -21.35 -3.03 -15.09
N GLU A 141 -20.24 -3.59 -15.55
CA GLU A 141 -19.86 -4.96 -15.22
C GLU A 141 -19.40 -5.11 -13.78
N PHE A 142 -18.74 -4.11 -13.18
CA PHE A 142 -18.35 -4.19 -11.78
C PHE A 142 -19.56 -4.42 -10.85
N PHE A 143 -20.64 -3.65 -11.03
CA PHE A 143 -21.86 -3.81 -10.23
C PHE A 143 -22.60 -5.11 -10.53
N SER A 144 -22.49 -5.68 -11.73
CA SER A 144 -23.16 -6.96 -12.03
C SER A 144 -22.56 -8.15 -11.27
N HIS A 145 -21.34 -8.02 -10.73
CA HIS A 145 -20.70 -9.05 -9.92
C HIS A 145 -21.02 -8.94 -8.42
N PHE A 146 -21.69 -7.88 -7.98
CA PHE A 146 -22.21 -7.74 -6.61
C PHE A 146 -23.49 -8.56 -6.46
N ASN A 147 -23.35 -9.84 -6.08
CA ASN A 147 -24.49 -10.61 -5.62
C ASN A 147 -24.82 -10.27 -4.14
N ILE A 148 -26.02 -10.64 -3.68
CA ILE A 148 -26.46 -10.33 -2.31
C ILE A 148 -25.50 -10.87 -1.25
N LYS A 149 -24.89 -12.04 -1.49
CA LYS A 149 -23.88 -12.62 -0.59
C LYS A 149 -22.65 -11.74 -0.45
N LEU A 150 -22.15 -11.19 -1.56
CA LEU A 150 -20.98 -10.33 -1.57
C LEU A 150 -21.30 -8.91 -1.10
N PHE A 151 -22.54 -8.45 -1.30
CA PHE A 151 -23.06 -7.25 -0.67
C PHE A 151 -23.12 -7.39 0.86
N CYS A 152 -23.62 -8.50 1.40
CA CYS A 152 -23.57 -8.78 2.84
C CYS A 152 -22.14 -8.93 3.35
N ALA A 153 -21.27 -9.62 2.59
CA ALA A 153 -19.86 -9.74 2.94
C ALA A 153 -19.14 -8.38 2.93
N PHE A 154 -19.57 -7.43 2.09
CA PHE A 154 -18.98 -6.09 2.04
C PHE A 154 -19.15 -5.36 3.37
N PHE A 155 -20.30 -5.48 4.03
CA PHE A 155 -20.51 -4.88 5.35
C PHE A 155 -19.67 -5.49 6.49
N VAL A 156 -19.17 -6.71 6.30
CA VAL A 156 -18.34 -7.40 7.31
C VAL A 156 -16.85 -7.25 7.00
N SER A 157 -16.47 -7.34 5.74
CA SER A 157 -15.10 -7.21 5.24
C SER A 157 -15.12 -6.55 3.87
N PRO A 158 -15.00 -5.20 3.81
CA PRO A 158 -14.97 -4.49 2.54
C PRO A 158 -13.73 -4.85 1.72
N ASP A 159 -12.57 -5.07 2.35
CA ASP A 159 -11.34 -5.45 1.65
C ASP A 159 -11.53 -6.79 0.94
N TYR A 160 -12.00 -7.83 1.65
CA TYR A 160 -12.27 -9.13 1.05
C TYR A 160 -13.25 -9.05 -0.13
N SER A 161 -14.33 -8.29 0.05
CA SER A 161 -15.41 -8.21 -0.93
C SER A 161 -14.98 -7.47 -2.20
N LEU A 162 -14.33 -6.31 -2.04
CA LEU A 162 -13.78 -5.55 -3.17
C LEU A 162 -12.65 -6.30 -3.86
N SER A 163 -11.70 -6.83 -3.09
CA SER A 163 -10.64 -7.72 -3.59
C SER A 163 -11.26 -8.86 -4.41
N SER A 164 -12.29 -9.54 -3.92
CA SER A 164 -12.96 -10.61 -4.67
C SER A 164 -13.63 -10.12 -5.96
N VAL A 165 -14.26 -8.94 -5.99
CA VAL A 165 -14.92 -8.43 -7.20
C VAL A 165 -13.87 -8.07 -8.25
N TYR A 166 -12.85 -7.29 -7.88
CA TYR A 166 -11.79 -6.93 -8.83
C TYR A 166 -11.04 -8.16 -9.34
N LYS A 167 -10.77 -9.15 -8.49
CA LYS A 167 -10.20 -10.43 -8.93
C LYS A 167 -11.09 -11.16 -9.93
N LYS A 168 -12.41 -11.14 -9.76
CA LYS A 168 -13.35 -11.72 -10.74
C LYS A 168 -13.34 -10.96 -12.07
N VAL A 169 -13.34 -9.63 -12.03
CA VAL A 169 -13.29 -8.78 -13.23
C VAL A 169 -11.96 -8.99 -13.97
N LEU A 170 -10.83 -9.02 -13.27
CA LEU A 170 -9.51 -9.28 -13.87
C LEU A 170 -9.36 -10.73 -14.37
N ASN A 171 -10.10 -11.68 -13.78
CA ASN A 171 -10.17 -13.07 -14.23
C ASN A 171 -11.19 -13.29 -15.33
N LYS A 172 -12.10 -12.34 -15.61
CA LYS A 172 -13.06 -12.46 -16.70
C LYS A 172 -12.26 -12.41 -17.99
N ARG A 173 -12.16 -13.58 -18.62
CA ARG A 173 -11.22 -13.82 -19.72
C ARG A 173 -11.86 -13.30 -21.01
N GLU A 174 -11.12 -12.48 -21.74
CA GLU A 174 -11.43 -12.19 -23.15
C GLU A 174 -11.49 -13.52 -23.92
N LYS A 175 -12.47 -13.68 -24.81
CA LYS A 175 -12.57 -14.89 -25.65
C LYS A 175 -11.27 -15.03 -26.44
N CYS A 176 -10.53 -16.10 -26.20
CA CYS A 176 -9.26 -16.37 -26.88
C CYS A 176 -9.56 -16.79 -28.33
N GLU A 177 -9.22 -15.93 -29.29
CA GLU A 177 -9.28 -16.24 -30.72
C GLU A 177 -8.09 -17.12 -31.18
N HIS A 178 -7.10 -17.36 -30.31
CA HIS A 178 -5.93 -18.16 -30.67
C HIS A 178 -6.27 -19.64 -30.90
N SER A 179 -5.57 -20.26 -31.85
CA SER A 179 -5.74 -21.65 -32.32
C SER A 179 -5.08 -22.73 -31.43
N PHE A 180 -4.42 -22.32 -30.34
CA PHE A 180 -3.68 -23.22 -29.43
C PHE A 180 -4.58 -24.17 -28.62
N PRO A 181 -4.05 -25.30 -28.10
CA PRO A 181 -4.81 -26.23 -27.26
C PRO A 181 -5.43 -25.51 -26.06
N LYS A 182 -6.72 -25.77 -25.86
CA LYS A 182 -7.57 -25.11 -24.89
C LYS A 182 -7.75 -25.97 -23.63
N ASP A 183 -7.86 -25.34 -22.46
CA ASP A 183 -8.26 -26.03 -21.22
C ASP A 183 -9.74 -26.47 -21.27
N LYS A 184 -10.22 -27.13 -20.20
CA LYS A 184 -11.64 -27.52 -20.08
C LYS A 184 -12.62 -26.35 -20.15
N ASP A 185 -12.12 -25.13 -19.93
CA ASP A 185 -12.90 -23.90 -19.96
C ASP A 185 -12.67 -23.14 -21.30
N GLU A 186 -12.10 -23.80 -22.32
CA GLU A 186 -11.81 -23.28 -23.67
C GLU A 186 -10.71 -22.22 -23.79
N TYR A 187 -9.76 -22.17 -22.85
CA TYR A 187 -8.70 -21.15 -22.87
C TYR A 187 -7.34 -21.66 -23.30
N CYS A 188 -6.68 -20.86 -24.13
CA CYS A 188 -5.28 -21.02 -24.50
C CYS A 188 -4.34 -20.64 -23.33
N ILE A 189 -3.15 -21.23 -23.31
CA ILE A 189 -2.12 -21.05 -22.26
C ILE A 189 -1.77 -19.56 -22.07
N GLN A 190 -1.60 -18.83 -23.16
CA GLN A 190 -1.18 -17.42 -23.14
C GLN A 190 -2.21 -16.49 -22.46
N CYS A 191 -3.51 -16.69 -22.73
CA CYS A 191 -4.57 -15.91 -22.07
C CYS A 191 -4.63 -16.22 -20.56
N LEU A 192 -4.40 -17.49 -20.18
CA LEU A 192 -4.34 -17.87 -18.78
C LEU A 192 -3.15 -17.20 -18.06
N GLU A 193 -1.98 -17.16 -18.69
CA GLU A 193 -0.80 -16.48 -18.16
C GLU A 193 -1.05 -14.99 -18.00
N ASN A 194 -1.56 -14.30 -19.03
CA ASN A 194 -1.87 -12.86 -18.94
C ASN A 194 -2.84 -12.55 -17.78
N SER A 195 -3.88 -13.36 -17.60
CA SER A 195 -4.82 -13.23 -16.47
C SER A 195 -4.11 -13.43 -15.12
N ARG A 196 -3.21 -14.41 -15.02
CA ARG A 196 -2.38 -14.62 -13.81
C ARG A 196 -1.48 -13.43 -13.52
N TYR A 197 -0.83 -12.85 -14.54
CA TYR A 197 0.00 -11.65 -14.35
C TYR A 197 -0.82 -10.45 -13.86
N ARG A 198 -1.97 -10.17 -14.48
CA ARG A 198 -2.91 -9.12 -14.02
C ARG A 198 -3.28 -9.32 -12.55
N LEU A 199 -3.68 -10.54 -12.20
CA LEU A 199 -4.09 -10.90 -10.84
C LEU A 199 -2.94 -10.77 -9.84
N LYS A 200 -1.73 -11.21 -10.23
CA LYS A 200 -0.51 -11.10 -9.43
C LYS A 200 -0.22 -9.64 -9.07
N TYR A 201 -0.11 -8.76 -10.07
CA TYR A 201 0.22 -7.36 -9.83
C TYR A 201 -0.86 -6.67 -8.99
N PHE A 202 -2.13 -6.99 -9.23
CA PHE A 202 -3.24 -6.48 -8.43
C PHE A 202 -3.07 -6.81 -6.95
N ILE A 203 -2.82 -8.10 -6.64
CA ILE A 203 -2.65 -8.56 -5.27
C ILE A 203 -1.45 -7.87 -4.61
N VAL A 204 -0.30 -7.82 -5.28
CA VAL A 204 0.91 -7.23 -4.69
C VAL A 204 0.72 -5.73 -4.44
N MET A 205 0.18 -4.99 -5.42
CA MET A 205 -0.06 -3.55 -5.28
C MET A 205 -1.07 -3.22 -4.18
N SER A 206 -2.20 -3.95 -4.08
CA SER A 206 -3.18 -3.71 -3.00
C SER A 206 -2.57 -3.91 -1.62
N ASN A 207 -1.77 -4.96 -1.43
CA ASN A 207 -1.10 -5.20 -0.13
C ASN A 207 -0.06 -4.11 0.18
N TRP A 208 0.64 -3.59 -0.83
CA TRP A 208 1.59 -2.49 -0.63
C TRP A 208 0.91 -1.17 -0.27
N ILE A 209 -0.18 -0.83 -0.94
CA ILE A 209 -0.95 0.39 -0.61
C ILE A 209 -1.51 0.27 0.81
N ASN A 210 -2.01 -0.91 1.20
CA ASN A 210 -2.51 -1.13 2.54
C ASN A 210 -1.41 -0.97 3.60
N LEU A 211 -0.24 -1.61 3.41
CA LEU A 211 0.90 -1.45 4.32
C LEU A 211 1.34 0.02 4.43
N ILE A 212 1.40 0.74 3.30
CA ILE A 212 1.71 2.17 3.29
C ILE A 212 0.70 2.96 4.12
N ALA A 213 -0.61 2.69 3.96
CA ALA A 213 -1.66 3.35 4.72
C ALA A 213 -1.51 3.11 6.24
N VAL A 214 -1.21 1.88 6.65
CA VAL A 214 -1.00 1.52 8.05
C VAL A 214 0.27 2.18 8.62
N ILE A 215 1.37 2.25 7.85
CA ILE A 215 2.58 2.97 8.29
C ILE A 215 2.29 4.46 8.46
N LEU A 216 1.55 5.09 7.54
CA LEU A 216 1.16 6.49 7.66
C LEU A 216 0.28 6.72 8.90
N LEU A 217 -0.62 5.79 9.20
CA LEU A 217 -1.44 5.83 10.40
C LEU A 217 -0.62 5.67 11.68
N MET A 218 0.39 4.81 11.66
CA MET A 218 1.33 4.65 12.78
C MET A 218 2.13 5.94 13.01
N ILE A 219 2.65 6.55 11.94
CA ILE A 219 3.32 7.86 11.98
C ILE A 219 2.40 8.92 12.59
N PHE A 220 1.12 8.91 12.21
CA PHE A 220 0.13 9.83 12.76
C PHE A 220 0.00 9.69 14.29
N PHE A 221 -0.08 8.47 14.83
CA PHE A 221 -0.13 8.25 16.28
C PHE A 221 1.17 8.55 17.01
N LEU A 222 2.33 8.42 16.35
CA LEU A 222 3.62 8.78 16.96
C LEU A 222 3.74 10.30 17.24
N PHE A 223 3.10 11.14 16.41
CA PHE A 223 3.26 12.61 16.51
C PHE A 223 2.19 13.35 17.27
N ASN A 224 1.01 12.77 17.41
CA ASN A 224 -0.08 13.46 18.07
C ASN A 224 -0.07 13.14 19.56
N GLU A 225 0.08 14.17 20.39
CA GLU A 225 -0.08 14.06 21.84
C GLU A 225 -1.48 13.57 22.18
N ILE A 226 -1.56 12.39 22.78
CA ILE A 226 -2.81 11.69 23.12
C ILE A 226 -3.71 12.57 23.98
N ASN A 227 -3.12 13.39 24.85
CA ASN A 227 -3.77 14.26 25.82
C ASN A 227 -4.74 15.24 25.15
N ARG A 228 -4.54 15.51 23.86
CA ARG A 228 -5.35 16.43 23.06
C ARG A 228 -6.52 15.73 22.35
N PHE A 229 -6.60 14.41 22.41
CA PHE A 229 -7.66 13.67 21.74
C PHE A 229 -8.94 13.66 22.58
N ASN A 230 -10.02 14.17 22.01
CA ASN A 230 -11.35 14.05 22.58
C ASN A 230 -11.78 12.56 22.64
N HIS A 231 -12.65 12.21 23.58
CA HIS A 231 -13.15 10.84 23.72
C HIS A 231 -13.75 10.29 22.41
N SER A 232 -14.52 11.11 21.68
CA SER A 232 -15.10 10.74 20.39
C SER A 232 -14.05 10.39 19.33
N PHE A 233 -12.87 11.04 19.37
CA PHE A 233 -11.76 10.75 18.47
C PHE A 233 -11.15 9.36 18.77
N ILE A 234 -10.96 9.03 20.04
CA ILE A 234 -10.45 7.72 20.46
C ILE A 234 -11.43 6.62 20.04
N VAL A 235 -12.73 6.83 20.25
CA VAL A 235 -13.80 5.89 19.84
C VAL A 235 -13.82 5.70 18.33
N PHE A 236 -13.69 6.78 17.56
CA PHE A 236 -13.59 6.72 16.09
C PHE A 236 -12.40 5.84 15.66
N PHE A 237 -11.20 6.10 16.17
CA PHE A 237 -10.01 5.34 15.77
C PHE A 237 -10.02 3.90 16.27
N MET A 238 -10.51 3.63 17.49
CA MET A 238 -10.69 2.27 17.97
C MET A 238 -11.63 1.48 17.07
N THR A 239 -12.78 2.06 16.73
CA THR A 239 -13.75 1.44 15.83
C THR A 239 -13.14 1.22 14.46
N PHE A 240 -12.44 2.24 13.93
CA PHE A 240 -11.81 2.20 12.63
C PHE A 240 -10.77 1.07 12.55
N ILE A 241 -9.82 1.02 13.49
CA ILE A 241 -8.77 0.00 13.54
C ILE A 241 -9.35 -1.39 13.76
N THR A 242 -10.31 -1.54 14.67
CA THR A 242 -10.93 -2.85 14.97
C THR A 242 -11.63 -3.40 13.73
N PHE A 243 -12.42 -2.59 13.05
CA PHE A 243 -13.11 -3.00 11.83
C PHE A 243 -12.11 -3.32 10.70
N HIS A 244 -11.05 -2.53 10.55
CA HIS A 244 -9.99 -2.81 9.58
C HIS A 244 -9.28 -4.14 9.87
N ILE A 245 -8.93 -4.41 11.13
CA ILE A 245 -8.33 -5.69 11.56
C ILE A 245 -9.27 -6.85 11.23
N ILE A 246 -10.57 -6.76 11.56
CA ILE A 246 -11.54 -7.82 11.27
C ILE A 246 -11.59 -8.10 9.76
N SER A 247 -11.69 -7.05 8.95
CA SER A 247 -11.69 -7.17 7.49
C SER A 247 -10.43 -7.89 6.98
N ARG A 248 -9.27 -7.51 7.53
CA ARG A 248 -7.99 -8.08 7.13
C ARG A 248 -7.78 -9.53 7.58
N VAL A 249 -8.18 -9.85 8.81
CA VAL A 249 -8.16 -11.21 9.37
C VAL A 249 -8.95 -12.15 8.46
N LEU A 250 -10.14 -11.74 8.02
CA LEU A 250 -10.98 -12.53 7.12
C LEU A 250 -10.34 -12.70 5.74
N GLU A 251 -9.77 -11.65 5.16
CA GLU A 251 -9.11 -11.75 3.86
C GLU A 251 -7.90 -12.69 3.89
N ILE A 252 -7.02 -12.54 4.88
CA ILE A 252 -5.81 -13.37 5.02
C ILE A 252 -6.19 -14.82 5.34
N SER A 253 -7.14 -15.05 6.26
CA SER A 253 -7.59 -16.40 6.62
C SER A 253 -8.21 -17.13 5.42
N TYR A 254 -9.00 -16.42 4.61
CA TYR A 254 -9.58 -16.99 3.39
C TYR A 254 -8.52 -17.27 2.32
N ALA A 255 -7.51 -16.39 2.18
CA ALA A 255 -6.39 -16.63 1.28
C ALA A 255 -5.60 -17.88 1.71
N PHE A 256 -5.30 -18.00 3.01
CA PHE A 256 -4.66 -19.17 3.60
C PHE A 256 -5.44 -20.46 3.32
N TYR A 257 -6.76 -20.46 3.56
CA TYR A 257 -7.59 -21.63 3.32
C TYR A 257 -7.54 -22.09 1.85
N ASN A 258 -7.60 -21.16 0.90
CA ASN A 258 -7.56 -21.53 -0.51
C ASN A 258 -6.17 -21.97 -0.98
N ASP A 259 -5.11 -21.38 -0.44
CA ASP A 259 -3.74 -21.65 -0.89
C ASP A 259 -3.14 -22.88 -0.21
N VAL A 260 -3.45 -23.13 1.06
CA VAL A 260 -2.85 -24.21 1.86
C VAL A 260 -3.79 -25.40 2.01
N VAL A 261 -5.09 -25.18 2.25
CA VAL A 261 -6.03 -26.27 2.56
C VAL A 261 -6.70 -26.83 1.30
N LYS A 262 -7.20 -25.95 0.43
CA LYS A 262 -8.01 -26.32 -0.74
C LYS A 262 -7.23 -26.21 -2.05
N VAL A 263 -6.08 -26.87 -2.16
CA VAL A 263 -5.23 -26.82 -3.35
C VAL A 263 -6.00 -27.32 -4.58
N LYS A 264 -6.48 -26.40 -5.43
CA LYS A 264 -7.19 -26.74 -6.68
C LYS A 264 -6.18 -27.02 -7.79
N SER A 265 -6.06 -28.28 -8.21
CA SER A 265 -5.32 -28.67 -9.43
C SER A 265 -6.12 -28.32 -10.69
N LYS A 266 -5.48 -27.68 -11.68
CA LYS A 266 -6.05 -27.47 -13.03
C LYS A 266 -5.45 -28.49 -14.01
N TYR A 267 -6.29 -29.05 -14.88
CA TYR A 267 -5.93 -30.06 -15.88
C TYR A 267 -6.20 -29.53 -17.30
N PHE A 268 -5.22 -29.63 -18.20
CA PHE A 268 -5.38 -29.33 -19.62
C PHE A 268 -5.59 -30.62 -20.41
N LYS A 269 -6.60 -30.67 -21.29
CA LYS A 269 -6.79 -31.79 -22.21
C LYS A 269 -6.15 -31.45 -23.54
N ASN A 270 -5.30 -32.32 -24.07
CA ASN A 270 -4.74 -32.16 -25.40
C ASN A 270 -5.70 -32.84 -26.41
N ASN A 271 -6.24 -32.08 -27.37
CA ASN A 271 -7.17 -32.58 -28.40
C ASN A 271 -6.46 -32.86 -29.74
N GLY A 272 -5.15 -33.10 -29.73
CA GLY A 272 -4.40 -33.45 -30.94
C GLY A 272 -4.71 -34.87 -31.45
N PRO A 273 -4.51 -35.14 -32.76
CA PRO A 273 -4.76 -36.45 -33.37
C PRO A 273 -3.83 -37.56 -32.86
N GLU A 274 -2.72 -37.21 -32.22
CA GLU A 274 -1.87 -38.16 -31.52
C GLU A 274 -2.37 -38.36 -30.08
N LYS A 275 -3.04 -39.50 -29.87
CA LYS A 275 -3.29 -40.09 -28.55
C LYS A 275 -1.97 -40.43 -27.84
N ILE A 276 -1.23 -39.42 -27.40
CA ILE A 276 -0.18 -39.62 -26.41
C ILE A 276 -0.88 -39.60 -25.05
N ASN A 277 -0.91 -40.77 -24.40
CA ASN A 277 -1.43 -41.06 -23.05
C ASN A 277 -0.75 -40.26 -21.92
N GLU A 278 -0.09 -39.15 -22.23
CA GLU A 278 0.46 -38.23 -21.24
C GLU A 278 -0.53 -37.08 -21.10
N ASN A 279 -1.33 -37.14 -20.04
CA ASN A 279 -1.82 -35.92 -19.43
C ASN A 279 -0.58 -35.06 -19.13
N ARG A 280 -0.21 -34.12 -20.02
CA ARG A 280 0.88 -33.19 -19.72
C ARG A 280 0.46 -32.45 -18.48
N PHE A 281 1.09 -32.82 -17.37
CA PHE A 281 0.91 -32.25 -16.06
C PHE A 281 1.53 -30.86 -16.07
N PHE A 282 0.91 -29.92 -16.78
CA PHE A 282 1.21 -28.50 -16.63
C PHE A 282 0.57 -28.06 -15.32
N ASN A 283 1.17 -28.44 -14.19
CA ASN A 283 1.10 -27.80 -12.86
C ASN A 283 1.59 -28.79 -11.78
N TYR A 284 2.89 -29.00 -11.67
CA TYR A 284 3.46 -29.17 -10.33
C TYR A 284 3.21 -27.82 -9.61
N TRP A 285 2.23 -27.75 -8.71
CA TRP A 285 2.03 -26.65 -7.76
C TRP A 285 1.73 -25.22 -8.26
N ARG A 286 1.76 -24.92 -9.58
CA ARG A 286 1.49 -23.58 -10.16
C ARG A 286 0.01 -23.18 -10.23
N GLY A 287 -0.81 -23.66 -9.28
CA GLY A 287 -2.26 -23.35 -9.22
C GLY A 287 -2.59 -21.90 -8.83
N SER A 288 -1.69 -21.22 -8.12
CA SER A 288 -1.88 -19.83 -7.69
C SER A 288 -1.21 -18.83 -8.63
N ALA A 289 -1.76 -17.62 -8.71
CA ALA A 289 -1.26 -16.54 -9.56
C ALA A 289 0.10 -15.97 -9.12
N LEU A 290 0.51 -16.22 -7.87
CA LEU A 290 1.74 -15.70 -7.28
C LEU A 290 2.83 -16.78 -7.23
N ARG A 291 4.07 -16.38 -7.54
CA ARG A 291 5.25 -17.23 -7.37
C ARG A 291 5.67 -17.32 -5.90
N ARG A 292 6.48 -18.32 -5.54
CA ARG A 292 6.97 -18.54 -4.17
C ARG A 292 7.59 -17.29 -3.52
N PRO A 293 8.59 -16.61 -4.11
CA PRO A 293 9.19 -15.42 -3.49
C PRO A 293 8.17 -14.29 -3.28
N GLU A 294 7.18 -14.18 -4.17
CA GLU A 294 6.14 -13.17 -4.09
C GLU A 294 5.14 -13.47 -2.98
N ARG A 295 4.80 -14.74 -2.75
CA ARG A 295 3.93 -15.13 -1.64
C ARG A 295 4.63 -14.98 -0.28
N ILE A 296 5.92 -15.30 -0.20
CA ILE A 296 6.73 -15.04 0.99
C ILE A 296 6.78 -13.54 1.26
N SER A 297 7.07 -12.74 0.22
CA SER A 297 7.01 -11.30 0.29
C SER A 297 5.64 -10.85 0.81
N LEU A 298 4.53 -11.31 0.22
CA LEU A 298 3.18 -10.98 0.65
C LEU A 298 2.93 -11.26 2.14
N ALA A 299 3.34 -12.44 2.61
CA ALA A 299 3.22 -12.84 4.00
C ALA A 299 3.99 -11.90 4.94
N ILE A 300 5.24 -11.55 4.59
CA ILE A 300 6.07 -10.61 5.37
C ILE A 300 5.43 -9.21 5.42
N HIS A 301 4.83 -8.74 4.32
CA HIS A 301 4.16 -7.43 4.32
C HIS A 301 2.91 -7.43 5.20
N SER A 302 2.07 -8.47 5.09
CA SER A 302 0.92 -8.65 5.98
C SER A 302 1.36 -8.82 7.44
N TYR A 303 2.53 -9.38 7.68
CA TYR A 303 3.11 -9.49 9.02
C TYR A 303 3.40 -8.12 9.65
N GLY A 304 4.11 -7.26 8.91
CA GLY A 304 4.38 -5.89 9.35
C GLY A 304 3.10 -5.07 9.54
N GLU A 305 2.14 -5.25 8.64
CA GLU A 305 0.81 -4.63 8.73
C GLU A 305 0.09 -5.00 10.04
N ILE A 306 0.01 -6.30 10.36
CA ILE A 306 -0.60 -6.81 11.59
C ILE A 306 0.11 -6.26 12.83
N ILE A 307 1.45 -6.23 12.85
CA ILE A 307 2.21 -5.66 13.96
C ILE A 307 1.78 -4.21 14.21
N PHE A 308 1.74 -3.37 13.16
CA PHE A 308 1.38 -1.96 13.31
C PHE A 308 -0.09 -1.75 13.69
N LEU A 309 -1.02 -2.48 13.10
CA LEU A 309 -2.45 -2.39 13.44
C LEU A 309 -2.71 -2.76 14.90
N PHE A 310 -2.13 -3.87 15.38
CA PHE A 310 -2.27 -4.28 16.78
C PHE A 310 -1.52 -3.33 17.73
N THR A 311 -0.41 -2.74 17.31
CA THR A 311 0.28 -1.70 18.11
C THR A 311 -0.67 -0.54 18.40
N ILE A 312 -1.30 -0.01 17.36
CA ILE A 312 -2.26 1.09 17.48
C ILE A 312 -3.48 0.66 18.30
N LEU A 313 -4.00 -0.55 18.07
CA LEU A 313 -5.15 -1.06 18.81
C LEU A 313 -4.87 -1.16 20.32
N TYR A 314 -3.77 -1.81 20.71
CA TYR A 314 -3.40 -1.96 22.12
C TYR A 314 -3.20 -0.60 22.80
N PHE A 315 -2.53 0.30 22.11
CA PHE A 315 -2.36 1.67 22.55
C PHE A 315 -3.72 2.36 22.79
N LEU A 316 -4.64 2.29 21.82
CA LEU A 316 -5.95 2.91 21.93
C LEU A 316 -6.83 2.27 23.02
N ILE A 317 -6.77 0.94 23.18
CA ILE A 317 -7.46 0.24 24.28
C ILE A 317 -6.97 0.79 25.62
N ASN A 318 -5.66 0.90 25.81
CA ASN A 318 -5.12 1.41 27.06
C ASN A 318 -5.41 2.90 27.28
N VAL A 319 -5.41 3.72 26.23
CA VAL A 319 -5.83 5.13 26.36
C VAL A 319 -7.32 5.23 26.72
N PHE A 320 -8.17 4.41 26.11
CA PHE A 320 -9.62 4.44 26.34
C PHE A 320 -10.00 3.98 27.75
N PHE A 321 -9.39 2.90 28.24
CA PHE A 321 -9.70 2.33 29.55
C PHE A 321 -8.81 2.86 30.69
N GLY A 322 -7.65 3.45 30.36
CA GLY A 322 -6.65 3.90 31.34
C GLY A 322 -7.20 4.91 32.34
N LYS A 323 -8.10 5.80 31.89
CA LYS A 323 -8.77 6.78 32.77
C LYS A 323 -9.58 6.14 33.90
N ASN A 324 -10.13 4.94 33.67
CA ASN A 324 -10.91 4.19 34.67
C ASN A 324 -10.08 3.11 35.38
N SER A 325 -8.88 2.79 34.89
CA SER A 325 -8.06 1.66 35.36
C SER A 325 -7.09 2.05 36.49
N CYS A 326 -6.78 3.34 36.64
CA CYS A 326 -5.98 3.84 37.77
C CYS A 326 -6.69 3.68 39.12
N GLU A 327 -8.01 3.50 39.14
CA GLU A 327 -8.81 3.39 40.36
C GLU A 327 -8.85 1.96 40.93
N TYR A 328 -8.51 0.93 40.13
CA TYR A 328 -8.78 -0.48 40.47
C TYR A 328 -7.59 -1.43 40.39
N THR A 329 -6.40 -0.99 40.01
CA THR A 329 -5.30 -1.93 39.76
C THR A 329 -4.00 -1.54 40.47
N ASN A 330 -3.51 -2.45 41.33
CA ASN A 330 -2.12 -2.48 41.84
C ASN A 330 -1.11 -2.83 40.71
N LEU A 331 -1.36 -2.36 39.48
CA LEU A 331 -0.61 -2.76 38.28
C LEU A 331 0.61 -1.85 38.09
N GLN A 332 1.50 -1.88 39.06
CA GLN A 332 2.74 -1.09 39.09
C GLN A 332 3.91 -1.80 38.37
N GLY A 333 3.63 -2.58 37.31
CA GLY A 333 4.56 -3.64 36.89
C GLY A 333 5.01 -3.69 35.44
N PHE A 334 4.37 -3.00 34.48
CA PHE A 334 4.76 -3.21 33.07
C PHE A 334 4.57 -2.02 32.13
N PHE A 335 3.57 -1.18 32.37
CA PHE A 335 3.31 0.03 31.57
C PHE A 335 3.13 1.30 32.43
N ASP A 336 3.48 1.23 33.72
CA ASP A 336 3.41 2.28 34.76
C ASP A 336 2.75 3.60 34.29
N MET A 337 1.43 3.60 34.26
CA MET A 337 0.62 4.74 33.80
C MET A 337 0.05 5.59 34.93
N CYS A 338 0.05 5.06 36.15
CA CYS A 338 -0.60 5.67 37.29
C CYS A 338 0.42 5.77 38.43
N THR A 339 0.74 6.98 38.86
CA THR A 339 1.35 7.22 40.16
C THR A 339 0.37 8.06 40.96
N ALA A 340 0.01 7.65 42.17
CA ALA A 340 -0.77 8.49 43.07
C ALA A 340 0.04 9.76 43.41
N THR A 341 -0.38 10.92 42.91
CA THR A 341 0.23 12.20 43.24
C THR A 341 -0.76 13.03 44.05
N GLY A 342 -0.52 13.11 45.36
CA GLY A 342 -1.24 14.00 46.26
C GLY A 342 -2.39 13.31 47.02
N VAL A 343 -2.19 13.15 48.32
CA VAL A 343 -3.31 13.02 49.26
C VAL A 343 -3.78 14.45 49.51
N ASP A 344 -4.92 14.82 48.96
CA ASP A 344 -5.50 16.11 49.27
C ASP A 344 -6.09 16.03 50.70
N SER A 345 -5.31 16.52 51.67
CA SER A 345 -5.57 16.35 53.11
C SER A 345 -6.87 16.96 53.61
N LEU A 346 -7.57 17.72 52.76
CA LEU A 346 -8.84 18.37 53.07
C LEU A 346 -10.07 17.56 52.62
N THR A 347 -9.93 16.61 51.68
CA THR A 347 -11.07 15.92 51.04
C THR A 347 -11.03 14.39 51.19
N ASN A 348 -9.97 13.79 51.74
CA ASN A 348 -9.77 12.33 51.80
C ASN A 348 -9.90 11.63 50.42
N SER A 349 -9.87 12.36 49.31
CA SER A 349 -9.86 11.80 47.97
C SER A 349 -8.43 11.78 47.46
N THR A 350 -7.88 10.60 47.21
CA THR A 350 -6.69 10.45 46.39
C THR A 350 -7.07 10.70 44.94
N GLU A 351 -6.71 11.86 44.40
CA GLU A 351 -6.76 12.07 42.97
C GLU A 351 -5.57 11.34 42.33
N PHE A 352 -5.85 10.39 41.44
CA PHE A 352 -4.83 9.74 40.64
C PHE A 352 -4.55 10.60 39.41
N GLU A 353 -3.43 11.32 39.43
CA GLU A 353 -2.96 12.06 38.26
C GLU A 353 -2.11 11.15 37.36
N PHE A 354 -2.33 11.25 36.05
CA PHE A 354 -1.63 10.45 35.05
C PHE A 354 -0.25 11.07 34.81
N THR A 355 0.81 10.49 35.37
CA THR A 355 2.15 11.11 35.29
C THR A 355 2.95 10.72 34.06
N ALA A 356 2.60 9.63 33.37
CA ALA A 356 3.28 9.19 32.17
C ALA A 356 2.31 8.60 31.14
N TYR A 357 2.27 9.19 29.95
CA TYR A 357 1.48 8.64 28.85
C TYR A 357 2.13 7.36 28.31
N PRO A 358 1.33 6.34 27.93
CA PRO A 358 1.84 5.14 27.30
C PRO A 358 2.75 5.46 26.11
N ASN A 359 3.99 5.01 26.15
CA ASN A 359 4.88 5.17 25.02
C ASN A 359 4.47 4.19 23.91
N LEU A 360 4.00 4.70 22.76
CA LEU A 360 3.59 3.90 21.60
C LEU A 360 4.66 2.88 21.18
N PHE A 361 5.94 3.21 21.39
CA PHE A 361 7.04 2.30 21.11
C PHE A 361 7.00 1.01 21.94
N GLN A 362 6.57 1.07 23.21
CA GLN A 362 6.43 -0.14 24.04
C GLN A 362 5.34 -1.07 23.48
N TYR A 363 4.26 -0.51 22.95
CA TYR A 363 3.22 -1.29 22.25
C TYR A 363 3.70 -1.87 20.95
N LEU A 364 4.60 -1.17 20.24
CA LEU A 364 5.23 -1.70 19.04
C LEU A 364 6.07 -2.93 19.37
N LEU A 365 6.90 -2.84 20.41
CA LEU A 365 7.70 -3.97 20.88
C LEU A 365 6.82 -5.11 21.37
N TYR A 366 5.75 -4.81 22.12
CA TYR A 366 4.79 -5.81 22.58
C TYR A 366 4.12 -6.51 21.39
N SER A 367 3.53 -5.77 20.45
CA SER A 367 2.88 -6.31 19.27
C SER A 367 3.85 -7.12 18.40
N ALA A 368 5.07 -6.62 18.20
CA ALA A 368 6.12 -7.35 17.51
C ALA A 368 6.44 -8.67 18.23
N SER A 369 6.59 -8.65 19.56
CA SER A 369 6.89 -9.86 20.34
C SER A 369 5.78 -10.91 20.27
N VAL A 370 4.51 -10.50 20.39
CA VAL A 370 3.35 -11.39 20.28
C VAL A 370 3.31 -12.01 18.88
N THR A 371 3.58 -11.22 17.84
CA THR A 371 3.56 -11.73 16.48
C THR A 371 4.74 -12.69 16.26
N PHE A 372 5.99 -12.26 16.49
CA PHE A 372 7.21 -13.06 16.24
C PHE A 372 7.31 -14.33 17.06
N PHE A 373 6.98 -14.27 18.34
CA PHE A 373 7.26 -15.36 19.26
C PHE A 373 6.00 -16.09 19.72
N ASN A 374 4.80 -15.59 19.42
CA ASN A 374 3.54 -16.11 19.96
C ASN A 374 3.54 -16.24 21.50
N PHE A 375 4.37 -15.45 22.18
CA PHE A 375 4.39 -15.35 23.63
C PHE A 375 3.83 -14.00 24.05
N SER A 376 3.02 -14.00 25.11
CA SER A 376 2.63 -12.80 25.84
C SER A 376 3.08 -12.90 27.28
N PHE A 377 3.38 -11.75 27.86
CA PHE A 377 3.54 -11.62 29.30
C PHE A 377 2.15 -11.61 29.97
N PRO A 378 2.00 -12.18 31.18
CA PRO A 378 0.73 -12.19 31.88
C PRO A 378 0.26 -10.76 32.15
N THR A 379 -0.76 -10.31 31.42
CA THR A 379 -1.40 -9.03 31.62
C THR A 379 -2.56 -9.20 32.60
N GLY A 380 -2.26 -9.27 33.90
CA GLY A 380 -3.31 -9.14 34.92
C GLY A 380 -3.97 -7.76 34.82
N GLY A 381 -5.28 -7.66 35.08
CA GLY A 381 -5.97 -6.37 35.20
C GLY A 381 -6.21 -5.58 33.91
N VAL A 382 -5.96 -6.14 32.72
CA VAL A 382 -6.30 -5.48 31.45
C VAL A 382 -7.76 -5.72 31.03
N PRO A 383 -8.36 -4.81 30.25
CA PRO A 383 -9.74 -4.96 29.77
C PRO A 383 -9.93 -6.21 28.91
N PHE A 384 -11.13 -6.80 28.93
CA PHE A 384 -11.48 -7.99 28.13
C PHE A 384 -11.18 -7.83 26.62
N ALA A 385 -11.34 -6.62 26.08
CA ALA A 385 -11.01 -6.30 24.68
C ALA A 385 -9.54 -6.60 24.33
N TRP A 386 -8.61 -6.39 25.29
CA TRP A 386 -7.20 -6.70 25.11
C TRP A 386 -6.97 -8.19 24.89
N HIS A 387 -7.64 -9.04 25.65
CA HIS A 387 -7.53 -10.50 25.52
C HIS A 387 -8.04 -10.99 24.17
N ILE A 388 -9.16 -10.44 23.69
CA ILE A 388 -9.67 -10.76 22.34
C ILE A 388 -8.64 -10.34 21.28
N ALA A 389 -8.15 -9.10 21.34
CA ALA A 389 -7.15 -8.60 20.41
C ALA A 389 -5.90 -9.49 20.39
N HIS A 390 -5.43 -9.89 21.57
CA HIS A 390 -4.31 -10.79 21.73
C HIS A 390 -4.51 -12.15 21.06
N VAL A 391 -5.65 -12.81 21.32
CA VAL A 391 -5.96 -14.11 20.70
C VAL A 391 -6.03 -14.00 19.19
N VAL A 392 -6.67 -12.94 18.66
CA VAL A 392 -6.74 -12.70 17.22
C VAL A 392 -5.35 -12.48 16.63
N GLN A 393 -4.48 -11.72 17.29
CA GLN A 393 -3.11 -11.49 16.83
C GLN A 393 -2.29 -12.78 16.77
N VAL A 394 -2.34 -13.60 17.82
CA VAL A 394 -1.65 -14.90 17.87
C VAL A 394 -2.16 -15.82 16.75
N PHE A 395 -3.48 -15.89 16.56
CA PHE A 395 -4.09 -16.66 15.49
C PHE A 395 -3.59 -16.22 14.10
N MET A 396 -3.53 -14.90 13.86
CA MET A 396 -3.00 -14.35 12.61
C MET A 396 -1.52 -14.63 12.41
N SER A 397 -0.71 -14.54 13.48
CA SER A 397 0.70 -14.87 13.41
C SER A 397 0.90 -16.34 13.00
N ILE A 398 0.18 -17.27 13.62
CA ILE A 398 0.24 -18.69 13.28
C ILE A 398 -0.10 -18.91 11.81
N ILE A 399 -1.18 -18.29 11.29
CA ILE A 399 -1.54 -18.39 9.87
C ILE A 399 -0.40 -17.93 8.96
N LEU A 400 0.21 -16.78 9.25
CA LEU A 400 1.28 -16.21 8.43
C LEU A 400 2.58 -17.03 8.50
N ILE A 401 2.91 -17.58 9.67
CA ILE A 401 4.04 -18.49 9.86
C ILE A 401 3.83 -19.78 9.08
N VAL A 402 2.65 -20.42 9.21
CA VAL A 402 2.33 -21.67 8.49
C VAL A 402 2.32 -21.42 6.98
N LEU A 403 1.76 -20.30 6.52
CA LEU A 403 1.81 -19.93 5.11
C LEU A 403 3.26 -19.85 4.61
N SER A 404 4.14 -19.21 5.38
CA SER A 404 5.55 -19.07 5.05
C SER A 404 6.28 -20.43 4.99
N PHE A 405 6.00 -21.33 5.95
CA PHE A 405 6.57 -22.69 5.97
C PHE A 405 6.03 -23.58 4.83
N ALA A 406 4.72 -23.57 4.58
CA ALA A 406 4.11 -24.36 3.51
C ALA A 406 4.71 -23.99 2.14
N LEU A 407 4.99 -22.70 1.93
CA LEU A 407 5.66 -22.20 0.74
C LEU A 407 7.14 -22.60 0.68
N TYR A 408 7.80 -22.66 1.84
CA TYR A 408 9.19 -23.07 1.91
C TYR A 408 9.38 -24.54 1.51
N ILE A 409 8.50 -25.44 1.97
CA ILE A 409 8.60 -26.89 1.77
C ILE A 409 8.30 -27.32 0.32
N SER A 410 7.55 -26.53 -0.45
CA SER A 410 7.19 -26.86 -1.85
C SER A 410 8.34 -26.71 -2.87
N TRP A 411 9.38 -27.53 -2.73
CA TRP A 411 10.76 -27.32 -3.17
C TRP A 411 11.11 -27.25 -4.68
N THR A 412 10.20 -26.92 -5.62
CA THR A 412 10.59 -26.79 -7.05
C THR A 412 10.13 -25.48 -7.68
N ASP A 413 10.97 -24.44 -7.58
CA ASP A 413 10.79 -23.14 -8.27
C ASP A 413 11.65 -23.05 -9.55
N LYS A 414 11.56 -24.06 -10.43
CA LYS A 414 12.24 -24.01 -11.74
C LYS A 414 11.36 -23.23 -12.73
N MET A 415 11.91 -22.22 -13.39
CA MET A 415 11.24 -21.54 -14.51
C MET A 415 11.07 -22.50 -15.70
N THR A 416 9.96 -22.42 -16.41
CA THR A 416 9.76 -23.15 -17.67
C THR A 416 10.55 -22.48 -18.79
N LYS A 417 10.81 -23.22 -19.89
CA LYS A 417 11.52 -22.66 -21.06
C LYS A 417 10.83 -21.41 -21.61
N ASP A 418 9.49 -21.42 -21.66
CA ASP A 418 8.69 -20.29 -22.14
C ASP A 418 8.82 -19.06 -21.22
N GLU A 419 8.85 -19.27 -19.90
CA GLU A 419 9.07 -18.19 -18.93
C GLU A 419 10.48 -17.59 -19.04
N ILE A 420 11.48 -18.42 -19.33
CA ILE A 420 12.85 -17.97 -19.57
C ILE A 420 12.89 -17.16 -20.86
N GLN A 421 12.25 -17.62 -21.94
CA GLN A 421 12.19 -16.89 -23.20
C GLN A 421 11.49 -15.55 -23.03
N GLU A 422 10.36 -15.51 -22.33
CA GLU A 422 9.63 -14.27 -22.08
C GLU A 422 10.41 -13.31 -21.18
N PHE A 423 11.12 -13.81 -20.16
CA PHE A 423 12.03 -13.01 -19.34
C PHE A 423 13.17 -12.40 -20.18
N MET A 424 13.75 -13.17 -21.10
CA MET A 424 14.79 -12.69 -22.02
C MET A 424 14.25 -11.61 -22.96
N LEU A 425 13.03 -11.77 -23.49
CA LEU A 425 12.37 -10.77 -24.32
C LEU A 425 12.06 -9.47 -23.55
N LEU A 426 11.61 -9.58 -22.30
CA LEU A 426 11.40 -8.41 -21.43
C LEU A 426 12.72 -7.67 -21.21
N LYS A 427 13.80 -8.39 -20.88
CA LYS A 427 15.13 -7.79 -20.68
C LYS A 427 15.65 -7.12 -21.95
N GLN A 428 15.48 -7.73 -23.12
CA GLN A 428 15.82 -7.12 -24.40
C GLN A 428 15.01 -5.84 -24.65
N HIS A 429 13.72 -5.84 -24.32
CA HIS A 429 12.87 -4.67 -24.48
C HIS A 429 13.27 -3.54 -23.51
N GLU A 430 13.67 -3.85 -22.28
CA GLU A 430 14.24 -2.88 -21.33
C GLU A 430 15.50 -2.21 -21.90
N GLU A 431 16.45 -3.00 -22.40
CA GLU A 431 17.68 -2.50 -23.02
C GLU A 431 17.39 -1.64 -24.27
N LEU A 432 16.37 -2.01 -25.06
CA LEU A 432 15.94 -1.23 -26.23
C LEU A 432 15.27 0.09 -25.85
N GLU A 433 14.43 0.09 -24.80
CA GLU A 433 13.80 1.30 -24.26
C GLU A 433 14.85 2.27 -23.70
N GLU A 434 15.86 1.75 -23.00
CA GLU A 434 16.99 2.54 -22.50
C GLU A 434 17.77 3.18 -23.65
N LYS A 435 18.13 2.41 -24.69
CA LYS A 435 18.78 2.95 -25.90
C LYS A 435 17.90 3.97 -26.64
N LYS A 436 16.58 3.76 -26.72
CA LYS A 436 15.65 4.73 -27.32
C LYS A 436 15.57 6.01 -26.49
N TYR A 437 15.65 5.91 -25.16
CA TYR A 437 15.70 7.06 -24.27
C TYR A 437 17.01 7.84 -24.46
N GLU A 438 18.16 7.16 -24.46
CA GLU A 438 19.47 7.80 -24.72
C GLU A 438 19.49 8.52 -26.07
N LYS A 439 18.99 7.88 -27.14
CA LYS A 439 18.88 8.51 -28.47
C LYS A 439 18.02 9.77 -28.44
N ARG A 440 16.89 9.76 -27.72
CA ARG A 440 16.02 10.94 -27.56
C ARG A 440 16.71 12.07 -26.79
N VAL A 441 17.40 11.75 -25.70
CA VAL A 441 18.16 12.74 -24.92
C VAL A 441 19.28 13.36 -25.77
N VAL A 442 19.96 12.55 -26.59
CA VAL A 442 20.99 13.03 -27.53
C VAL A 442 20.38 13.90 -28.62
N SER A 443 19.25 13.51 -29.23
CA SER A 443 18.59 14.31 -30.26
C SER A 443 18.08 15.64 -29.72
N GLU A 444 17.47 15.66 -28.53
CA GLU A 444 17.03 16.90 -27.86
C GLU A 444 18.22 17.81 -27.55
N ARG A 445 19.38 17.25 -27.16
CA ARG A 445 20.60 18.02 -26.92
C ARG A 445 21.19 18.59 -28.20
N ILE A 446 21.12 17.87 -29.32
CA ILE A 446 21.53 18.35 -30.65
C ILE A 446 20.61 19.48 -31.10
N GLU A 447 19.29 19.30 -31.01
CA GLU A 447 18.30 20.31 -31.38
C GLU A 447 18.50 21.61 -30.59
N ARG A 448 18.73 21.51 -29.27
CA ARG A 448 19.08 22.69 -28.44
C ARG A 448 20.37 23.37 -28.91
N LYS A 449 21.41 22.61 -29.28
CA LYS A 449 22.66 23.18 -29.79
C LYS A 449 22.49 23.85 -31.15
N THR A 450 21.68 23.26 -32.03
CA THR A 450 21.35 23.86 -33.34
C THR A 450 20.59 25.17 -33.16
N LYS A 451 19.58 25.18 -32.27
CA LYS A 451 18.83 26.40 -31.95
C LYS A 451 19.72 27.51 -31.37
N ILE A 452 20.60 27.18 -30.43
CA ILE A 452 21.58 28.15 -29.89
C ILE A 452 22.49 28.69 -31.00
N LYS A 453 22.91 27.85 -31.95
CA LYS A 453 23.74 28.27 -33.08
C LYS A 453 22.99 29.20 -34.03
N GLU A 454 21.73 28.93 -34.31
CA GLU A 454 20.84 29.80 -35.11
C GLU A 454 20.63 31.15 -34.41
N ASP A 455 20.39 31.14 -33.10
CA ASP A 455 20.24 32.35 -32.29
C ASP A 455 21.51 33.22 -32.33
N LEU A 456 22.71 32.61 -32.24
CA LEU A 456 23.99 33.31 -32.33
C LEU A 456 24.25 33.92 -33.72
N VAL A 457 23.88 33.21 -34.80
CA VAL A 457 24.01 33.74 -36.18
C VAL A 457 23.07 34.92 -36.40
N ASN A 458 21.85 34.87 -35.86
CA ASN A 458 20.91 35.98 -35.92
C ASN A 458 21.43 37.20 -35.14
N GLU A 459 22.04 36.98 -33.97
CA GLU A 459 22.67 38.04 -33.17
C GLU A 459 23.85 38.68 -33.90
N GLU A 460 24.71 37.88 -34.55
CA GLU A 460 25.82 38.37 -35.38
C GLU A 460 25.32 39.20 -36.58
N ASN A 461 24.28 38.73 -37.28
CA ASN A 461 23.67 39.50 -38.37
C ASN A 461 23.09 40.84 -37.89
N ASN A 462 22.44 40.86 -36.73
CA ASN A 462 21.93 42.09 -36.12
C ASN A 462 23.06 43.06 -35.77
N LEU A 463 24.19 42.56 -35.25
CA LEU A 463 25.38 43.38 -34.98
C LEU A 463 25.95 43.99 -36.25
N ILE A 464 26.07 43.21 -37.34
CA ILE A 464 26.52 43.70 -38.65
C ILE A 464 25.58 44.80 -39.18
N GLU A 465 24.26 44.65 -39.02
CA GLU A 465 23.30 45.68 -39.43
C GLU A 465 23.47 46.97 -38.60
N ILE A 466 23.68 46.83 -37.29
CA ILE A 466 23.96 47.97 -36.39
C ILE A 466 25.25 48.68 -36.80
N GLU A 467 26.32 47.94 -37.09
CA GLU A 467 27.60 48.51 -37.56
C GLU A 467 27.45 49.30 -38.86
N LYS A 468 26.70 48.77 -39.84
CA LYS A 468 26.38 49.49 -41.08
C LYS A 468 25.65 50.80 -40.81
N LYS A 469 24.62 50.77 -39.96
CA LYS A 469 23.87 51.97 -39.57
C LYS A 469 24.77 53.01 -38.88
N ILE A 470 25.69 52.56 -38.01
CA ILE A 470 26.66 53.45 -37.37
C ILE A 470 27.57 54.12 -38.41
N GLU A 471 28.05 53.38 -39.41
CA GLU A 471 28.93 53.93 -40.45
C GLU A 471 28.21 54.92 -41.38
N GLU A 472 26.96 54.63 -41.76
CA GLU A 472 26.10 55.57 -42.48
C GLU A 472 25.91 56.89 -41.71
N VAL A 473 25.65 56.80 -40.40
CA VAL A 473 25.53 57.97 -39.53
C VAL A 473 26.86 58.75 -39.49
N LYS A 474 28.00 58.07 -39.33
CA LYS A 474 29.32 58.74 -39.32
C LYS A 474 29.62 59.47 -40.63
N ASN A 475 29.30 58.87 -41.79
CA ASN A 475 29.52 59.50 -43.08
C ASN A 475 28.65 60.75 -43.25
N LYS A 476 27.40 60.70 -42.79
CA LYS A 476 26.49 61.85 -42.77
C LYS A 476 26.99 63.04 -41.93
N TYR A 477 27.84 62.81 -40.94
CA TYR A 477 28.44 63.87 -40.11
C TYR A 477 29.81 64.36 -40.63
N LYS A 478 30.40 63.71 -41.64
CA LYS A 478 31.65 64.16 -42.28
C LYS A 478 31.42 65.11 -43.46
N GLU A 479 30.26 65.03 -44.09
CA GLU A 479 29.73 66.01 -45.06
C GLU A 479 29.21 67.24 -44.33
#